data_AF-A0A3D2EHM9-F1
#
_entry.id   AF-A0A3D2EHM9-F1
#
_cell.length_a   1.000
_cell.length_b   1.000
_cell.length_c   1.000
_cell.angle_alpha   90.00
_cell.angle_beta   90.00
_cell.angle_gamma   90.00
#
_symmetry.space_group_name_H-M   'P 1'
#
loop_
_entity.id
_entity.type
_entity.pdbx_description
1 polymer ?
#
loop_
_entity_poly.entity_id
_entity_poly.type
_entity_poly.pdbx_seq_one_letter_code
_entity_poly.pdbx_strand_id
1 'polypeptide(L)'
;CHVEIEFGVTKLPKFDVPEGYNSWTYLNKLCYDGLKERYGDENAPAGETGQTLKERLDYELNVIQTMGYVDYFLIVWDFIN
;
A
#
# COMPACT_ATOMS: atom_id res chain seq x y z
N CYS A 1 11.53 -39.28 -14.92
CA CYS A 1 11.40 -37.83 -15.18
C CYS A 1 10.66 -37.23 -14.00
N HIS A 2 11.28 -36.32 -13.25
CA HIS A 2 10.64 -35.58 -12.15
C HIS A 2 10.86 -34.08 -12.45
N VAL A 3 9.77 -33.36 -12.63
CA VAL A 3 9.77 -31.90 -12.83
C VAL A 3 8.90 -31.34 -11.71
N GLU A 4 9.47 -30.44 -10.91
CA GLU A 4 8.74 -29.69 -9.90
C GLU A 4 8.45 -28.29 -10.45
N ILE A 5 7.17 -27.90 -10.38
CA ILE A 5 6.71 -26.57 -10.74
C ILE A 5 6.16 -25.97 -9.45
N GLU A 6 6.73 -24.85 -9.01
CA GLU A 6 6.24 -24.10 -7.86
C GLU A 6 4.96 -23.36 -8.23
N PHE A 7 3.86 -23.71 -7.58
CA PHE A 7 2.58 -23.02 -7.67
C PHE A 7 2.35 -22.19 -6.41
N GLY A 8 1.74 -21.02 -6.54
CA GLY A 8 1.38 -20.15 -5.40
C GLY A 8 2.43 -19.10 -5.03
N VAL A 9 3.54 -18.99 -5.77
CA VAL A 9 4.51 -17.90 -5.60
C VAL A 9 4.16 -16.76 -6.54
N THR A 10 3.70 -15.63 -5.98
CA THR A 10 3.40 -14.43 -6.75
C THR A 10 4.71 -13.76 -7.18
N LYS A 11 5.02 -13.78 -8.48
CA LYS A 11 6.15 -13.05 -9.06
C LYS A 11 5.70 -11.65 -9.50
N LEU A 12 5.58 -10.74 -8.54
CA LEU A 12 5.28 -9.34 -8.85
C LEU A 12 6.51 -8.64 -9.44
N PRO A 13 6.37 -7.88 -10.54
CA PRO A 13 7.43 -7.00 -10.99
C PRO A 13 7.66 -5.89 -9.96
N LYS A 14 8.88 -5.35 -9.92
CA LYS A 14 9.18 -4.17 -9.10
C LYS A 14 8.57 -2.94 -9.76
N PHE A 15 8.01 -2.04 -8.95
CA PHE A 15 7.54 -0.75 -9.43
C PHE A 15 8.67 0.27 -9.43
N ASP A 16 8.80 1.04 -10.51
CA ASP A 16 9.81 2.10 -10.60
C ASP A 16 9.32 3.34 -9.86
N VAL A 17 10.07 3.76 -8.83
CA VAL A 17 9.73 4.93 -7.99
C VAL A 17 10.64 6.12 -8.28
N PRO A 18 10.16 7.35 -8.02
CA PRO A 18 10.99 8.55 -8.15
C PRO A 18 12.25 8.51 -7.27
N GLU A 19 13.28 9.25 -7.69
CA GLU A 19 14.54 9.34 -6.95
C GLU A 19 14.32 9.83 -5.50
N GLY A 20 14.99 9.17 -4.55
CA GLY A 20 14.83 9.43 -3.12
C GLY A 20 13.72 8.63 -2.43
N TYR A 21 12.93 7.86 -3.19
CA TYR A 21 11.93 6.94 -2.63
C TYR A 21 12.31 5.47 -2.83
N ASN A 22 11.72 4.62 -1.99
CA ASN A 22 11.54 3.20 -2.27
C ASN A 22 10.03 2.92 -2.38
N SER A 23 9.64 1.75 -2.87
CA SER A 23 8.22 1.39 -3.04
C SER A 23 7.39 1.65 -1.78
N TRP A 24 7.96 1.36 -0.60
CA TRP A 24 7.27 1.56 0.68
C TRP A 24 7.07 3.04 1.02
N THR A 25 8.14 3.84 0.95
CA THR A 25 8.06 5.28 1.27
C THR A 25 7.22 6.03 0.25
N TYR A 26 7.23 5.60 -1.01
CA TYR A 26 6.40 6.17 -2.05
C TYR A 26 4.91 5.86 -1.81
N LEU A 27 4.57 4.59 -1.55
CA LEU A 27 3.20 4.20 -1.23
C LEU A 27 2.67 4.96 0.00
N ASN A 28 3.47 5.07 1.06
CA ASN A 28 3.11 5.84 2.24
C ASN A 28 2.78 7.29 1.89
N LYS A 29 3.66 7.95 1.14
CA LYS A 29 3.45 9.33 0.70
C LYS A 29 2.11 9.48 -0.03
N LEU A 30 1.85 8.62 -1.02
CA LEU A 30 0.62 8.67 -1.81
C LEU A 30 -0.63 8.48 -0.94
N CYS A 31 -0.59 7.53 -0.01
CA CYS A 31 -1.70 7.25 0.89
C CYS A 31 -1.97 8.42 1.85
N TYR A 32 -0.94 9.02 2.42
CA TYR A 32 -1.08 10.18 3.32
C TYR A 32 -1.58 11.43 2.57
N ASP A 33 -1.08 11.68 1.36
CA ASP A 33 -1.56 12.77 0.52
C ASP A 33 -3.04 12.56 0.15
N GLY A 34 -3.40 11.34 -0.28
CA GLY A 34 -4.78 10.98 -0.62
C GLY A 34 -5.74 11.00 0.57
N LEU A 35 -5.26 10.65 1.77
CA LEU A 35 -6.04 10.76 3.02
C LEU A 35 -6.43 12.22 3.27
N LYS A 36 -5.45 13.12 3.17
CA LYS A 36 -5.66 14.55 3.36
C LYS A 36 -6.57 15.14 2.30
N GLU A 37 -6.41 14.74 1.05
CA GLU A 37 -7.26 15.20 -0.05
C GLU A 37 -8.73 14.79 0.12
N ARG A 38 -8.98 13.53 0.52
CA ARG A 38 -10.33 12.97 0.60
C ARG A 38 -11.08 13.36 1.86
N TYR A 39 -10.40 13.47 2.98
CA TYR A 39 -11.04 13.62 4.30
C TYR A 39 -10.69 14.93 5.01
N GLY A 40 -9.59 15.59 4.66
CA GLY A 40 -9.15 16.86 5.25
C GLY A 40 -8.57 16.73 6.67
N ASP A 41 -9.24 16.00 7.57
CA ASP A 41 -8.80 15.75 8.95
C ASP A 41 -8.47 14.27 9.17
N GLU A 42 -7.18 13.98 9.39
CA GLU A 42 -6.68 12.62 9.64
C GLU A 42 -7.09 12.06 11.02
N ASN A 43 -7.51 12.93 11.95
CA ASN A 43 -7.96 12.52 13.29
C ASN A 43 -9.47 12.27 13.36
N ALA A 44 -10.19 12.46 12.25
CA ALA A 44 -11.60 12.12 12.19
C ALA A 44 -11.81 10.61 12.45
N PRO A 45 -12.97 10.21 12.99
CA PRO A 45 -13.25 8.82 13.27
C PRO A 45 -13.37 7.99 11.98
N ALA A 46 -12.68 6.85 11.96
CA ALA A 46 -12.76 5.83 10.92
C ALA A 46 -14.01 4.95 11.11
N GLY A 47 -15.18 5.54 10.87
CA GLY A 47 -16.46 4.87 11.12
C GLY A 47 -16.78 4.74 12.61
N GLU A 48 -17.42 3.65 13.01
CA GLU A 48 -17.91 3.43 14.39
C GLU A 48 -16.92 2.67 15.30
N THR A 49 -15.69 2.41 14.83
CA THR A 49 -14.71 1.57 15.55
C THR A 49 -13.98 2.30 16.67
N GLY A 50 -14.11 3.63 16.75
CA GLY A 50 -13.38 4.47 17.71
C GLY A 50 -11.93 4.77 17.32
N GLN A 51 -11.45 4.26 16.18
CA GLN A 51 -10.12 4.58 15.63
C GLN A 51 -10.18 5.86 14.80
N THR A 52 -9.07 6.58 14.71
CA THR A 52 -8.90 7.69 13.76
C THR A 52 -8.62 7.16 12.34
N LEU A 53 -8.89 7.98 11.33
CA LEU A 53 -8.55 7.68 9.93
C LEU A 53 -7.06 7.40 9.75
N LYS A 54 -6.21 8.14 10.46
CA LYS A 54 -4.76 7.92 10.49
C LYS A 54 -4.37 6.55 11.04
N GLU A 55 -4.87 6.19 12.22
CA GLU A 55 -4.56 4.90 12.85
C GLU A 55 -5.01 3.73 11.97
N ARG A 56 -6.17 3.89 11.30
CA ARG A 56 -6.66 2.90 10.37
C ARG A 56 -5.73 2.76 9.16
N LEU A 57 -5.29 3.88 8.58
CA LEU A 57 -4.37 3.88 7.45
C LEU A 57 -3.02 3.22 7.82
N ASP A 58 -2.45 3.58 8.97
CA ASP A 58 -1.19 3.03 9.44
C ASP A 58 -1.26 1.51 9.66
N TYR A 59 -2.38 1.02 10.20
CA TYR A 59 -2.62 -0.41 10.35
C TYR A 59 -2.64 -1.12 8.99
N GLU A 60 -3.40 -0.60 8.01
CA GLU A 60 -3.49 -1.19 6.68
C GLU A 60 -2.15 -1.19 5.94
N LEU A 61 -1.43 -0.06 5.99
CA LEU A 61 -0.10 0.06 5.38
C LEU A 61 0.87 -0.94 5.99
N ASN A 62 0.87 -1.14 7.31
CA ASN A 62 1.72 -2.13 7.97
C ASN A 62 1.41 -3.57 7.51
N VAL A 63 0.13 -3.92 7.36
CA VAL A 63 -0.28 -5.22 6.83
C VAL A 63 0.18 -5.41 5.39
N ILE A 64 0.02 -4.40 4.53
CA ILE A 64 0.48 -4.42 3.13
C ILE A 64 2.00 -4.62 3.06
N GLN A 65 2.75 -3.93 3.91
CA GLN A 65 4.21 -4.06 3.99
C GLN A 65 4.63 -5.46 4.41
N THR A 66 4.03 -5.98 5.48
CA THR A 66 4.36 -7.28 6.06
C THR A 66 4.08 -8.41 5.08
N MET A 67 3.02 -8.28 4.29
CA MET A 67 2.65 -9.26 3.28
C MET A 67 3.43 -9.12 1.97
N GLY A 68 4.22 -8.06 1.79
CA GLY A 68 5.01 -7.84 0.57
C GLY A 68 4.18 -7.37 -0.64
N TYR A 69 3.01 -6.78 -0.42
CA TYR A 69 2.12 -6.32 -1.51
C TYR A 69 2.32 -4.85 -1.90
N VAL A 70 3.37 -4.19 -1.41
CA VAL A 70 3.62 -2.76 -1.66
C VAL A 70 3.68 -2.45 -3.15
N ASP A 71 4.48 -3.19 -3.93
CA ASP A 71 4.62 -2.97 -5.37
C ASP A 71 3.31 -3.25 -6.13
N TYR A 72 2.50 -4.22 -5.68
CA TYR A 72 1.19 -4.50 -6.27
C TYR A 72 0.26 -3.28 -6.17
N PHE A 73 0.20 -2.64 -5.00
CA PHE A 73 -0.63 -1.44 -4.81
C PHE A 73 -0.15 -0.28 -5.70
N LEU A 74 1.16 -0.10 -5.86
CA LEU A 74 1.70 0.94 -6.74
C LEU A 74 1.39 0.68 -8.22
N ILE A 75 1.53 -0.56 -8.69
CA ILE A 75 1.20 -0.94 -10.08
C ILE A 75 -0.28 -0.69 -10.37
N VAL A 76 -1.17 -1.09 -9.46
CA VAL A 76 -2.61 -0.89 -9.63
C VAL A 76 -2.97 0.59 -9.57
N TRP A 77 -2.35 1.34 -8.67
CA TRP A 77 -2.54 2.79 -8.56
C TRP A 77 -2.10 3.52 -9.84
N ASP A 78 -0.95 3.17 -10.41
CA ASP A 78 -0.46 3.74 -11.67
C ASP A 78 -1.37 3.41 -12.86
N PHE A 79 -1.96 2.22 -12.89
CA PHE A 79 -2.89 1.84 -13.96
C PHE A 79 -4.22 2.61 -13.93
N ILE A 80 -4.67 3.07 -12.75
CA ILE A 80 -5.98 3.71 -12.57
C ILE A 80 -5.93 5.24 -12.75
N ASN A 81 -4.81 5.89 -12.41
CA ASN A 81 -4.67 7.35 -12.42
C ASN A 81 -4.13 7.89 -13.75
#